data_AF-A0A537Z2N5-F1
#
_entry.id   AF-A0A537Z2N5-F1
#
_cell.length_a   1.000
_cell.length_b   1.000
_cell.length_c   1.000
_cell.angle_alpha   90.00
_cell.angle_beta   90.00
_cell.angle_gamma   90.00
#
_symmetry.space_group_name_H-M   'P 1'
#
loop_
_entity.id
_entity.type
_entity.pdbx_description
1 polymer ?
#
loop_
_entity_poly.entity_id
_entity_poly.type
_entity_poly.pdbx_seq_one_letter_code
_entity_poly.pdbx_strand_id
1 'polypeptide(L)'
;MNKDDMILVSVDDHVIEPPDMFEGFIPAKYADLAPQFIRDDSGEKWMFGEGDVRNVGLNAVAGRVPEEYGLEPTTLSEIRVGCYDVDERVKDMDANGVLGSLNFPSMARFCGQFFAARAAHDRDLALAVLRAYNDWHIDAWCGTYPERFIPCTIPPIWDPQLMAEE
;
A
#
# COMPACT_ATOMS: atom_id res chain seq x y z
N MET A 1 2.30 13.77 32.31
CA MET A 1 1.43 12.83 31.58
C MET A 1 2.11 11.48 31.65
N ASN A 2 1.42 10.45 32.16
CA ASN A 2 2.00 9.10 32.19
C ASN A 2 1.78 8.46 30.83
N LYS A 3 2.77 7.70 30.34
CA LYS A 3 2.70 7.04 29.03
C LYS A 3 1.52 6.06 28.96
N ASP A 4 1.24 5.36 30.06
CA ASP A 4 0.21 4.32 30.13
C ASP A 4 -1.23 4.89 30.08
N ASP A 5 -1.38 6.21 30.25
CA ASP A 5 -2.66 6.91 30.14
C ASP A 5 -2.89 7.49 28.72
N MET A 6 -1.92 7.34 27.81
CA MET A 6 -2.00 7.91 26.46
C MET A 6 -2.77 7.00 25.51
N ILE A 7 -3.62 7.61 24.69
CA ILE A 7 -4.23 6.97 23.53
C ILE A 7 -3.49 7.49 22.29
N LEU A 8 -2.78 6.62 21.59
CA LEU A 8 -2.00 7.01 20.41
C LEU A 8 -2.79 6.77 19.14
N VAL A 9 -2.70 7.73 18.22
CA VAL A 9 -3.15 7.59 16.83
C VAL A 9 -1.94 7.87 15.95
N SER A 10 -1.53 6.89 15.13
CA SER A 10 -0.49 7.09 14.14
C SER A 10 -1.08 7.76 12.90
N VAL A 11 -0.45 8.85 12.47
CA VAL A 11 -0.88 9.63 11.30
C VAL A 11 -0.01 9.39 10.07
N ASP A 12 1.01 8.55 10.22
CA ASP A 12 1.99 8.25 9.17
C ASP A 12 2.55 6.84 9.36
N ASP A 13 1.75 5.86 8.95
CA ASP A 13 2.19 4.48 8.77
C ASP A 13 2.07 4.14 7.27
N HIS A 14 2.67 3.04 6.83
CA HIS A 14 2.57 2.57 5.45
C HIS A 14 2.07 1.13 5.39
N VAL A 15 1.27 0.83 4.37
CA VAL A 15 0.95 -0.54 3.96
C VAL A 15 1.88 -0.98 2.84
N ILE A 16 2.35 -2.22 2.92
CA ILE A 16 2.97 -2.92 1.81
C ILE A 16 1.86 -3.71 1.13
N GLU A 17 1.49 -3.32 -0.08
CA GLU A 17 0.38 -3.91 -0.82
C GLU A 17 0.63 -5.41 -1.08
N PRO A 18 -0.27 -6.31 -0.66
CA PRO A 18 -0.10 -7.75 -0.86
C PRO A 18 -0.34 -8.15 -2.32
N PRO A 19 0.26 -9.25 -2.82
CA PRO A 19 0.20 -9.63 -4.23
C PRO A 19 -1.22 -9.89 -4.78
N ASP A 20 -2.15 -10.25 -3.90
CA ASP A 20 -3.54 -10.58 -4.20
C ASP A 20 -4.48 -9.37 -4.09
N MET A 21 -3.98 -8.16 -3.79
CA MET A 21 -4.83 -7.00 -3.51
C MET A 21 -5.80 -6.60 -4.64
N PHE A 22 -5.49 -6.96 -5.89
CA PHE A 22 -6.36 -6.67 -7.04
C PHE A 22 -7.42 -7.74 -7.27
N GLU A 23 -7.31 -8.91 -6.64
CA GLU A 23 -8.26 -10.01 -6.80
C GLU A 23 -9.64 -9.59 -6.28
N GLY A 24 -10.65 -9.61 -7.15
CA GLY A 24 -12.02 -9.18 -6.83
C GLY A 24 -12.26 -7.67 -6.91
N PHE A 25 -11.21 -6.84 -6.99
CA PHE A 25 -11.33 -5.37 -7.08
C PHE A 25 -11.12 -4.84 -8.49
N ILE A 26 -10.21 -5.44 -9.28
CA ILE A 26 -9.98 -4.99 -10.66
C ILE A 26 -11.13 -5.44 -11.59
N PRO A 27 -11.66 -4.56 -12.48
CA PRO A 27 -12.63 -4.98 -13.48
C PRO A 27 -12.08 -6.10 -14.37
N ALA A 28 -12.87 -7.14 -14.63
CA ALA A 28 -12.43 -8.35 -15.34
C ALA A 28 -11.76 -8.09 -16.70
N LYS A 29 -12.17 -7.05 -17.44
CA LYS A 29 -11.55 -6.66 -18.71
C LYS A 29 -10.09 -6.19 -18.59
N TYR A 30 -9.65 -5.84 -17.38
CA TYR A 30 -8.31 -5.35 -17.06
C TYR A 30 -7.51 -6.34 -16.20
N ALA A 31 -8.05 -7.52 -15.88
CA ALA A 31 -7.38 -8.49 -15.00
C ALA A 31 -5.95 -8.84 -15.49
N ASP A 32 -5.79 -9.10 -16.79
CA ASP A 32 -4.49 -9.41 -17.41
C ASP A 32 -3.57 -8.18 -17.57
N LEU A 33 -4.09 -6.98 -17.30
CA LEU A 33 -3.39 -5.70 -17.46
C LEU A 33 -3.12 -5.00 -16.11
N ALA A 34 -3.59 -5.57 -15.01
CA ALA A 34 -3.34 -5.06 -13.66
C ALA A 34 -1.84 -5.10 -13.35
N PRO A 35 -1.36 -4.27 -12.39
CA PRO A 35 0.00 -4.39 -11.90
C PRO A 35 0.30 -5.81 -11.44
N GLN A 36 1.49 -6.31 -11.78
CA GLN A 36 1.91 -7.67 -11.47
C GLN A 36 2.96 -7.66 -10.37
N PHE A 37 2.80 -8.55 -9.40
CA PHE A 37 3.81 -8.82 -8.40
C PHE A 37 4.78 -9.87 -8.94
N ILE A 38 6.04 -9.49 -9.17
CA ILE A 38 7.06 -10.40 -9.72
C ILE A 38 8.21 -10.60 -8.73
N ARG A 39 8.88 -11.75 -8.86
CA ARG A 39 10.09 -12.07 -8.12
C ARG A 39 11.21 -12.44 -9.09
N ASP A 40 12.39 -11.87 -8.86
CA ASP A 40 13.62 -12.23 -9.57
C ASP A 40 14.84 -12.18 -8.64
N ASP A 41 16.04 -12.25 -9.20
CA ASP A 41 17.31 -12.26 -8.45
C ASP A 41 17.54 -10.99 -7.61
N SER A 42 16.80 -9.91 -7.87
CA SER A 42 16.87 -8.66 -7.12
C SER A 42 15.77 -8.51 -6.06
N GLY A 43 14.93 -9.53 -5.88
CA GLY A 43 13.85 -9.56 -4.91
C GLY A 43 12.45 -9.44 -5.53
N GLU A 44 11.52 -8.93 -4.74
CA GLU A 44 10.09 -8.82 -5.07
C GLU A 44 9.70 -7.38 -5.41
N LYS A 45 8.89 -7.23 -6.46
CA LYS A 45 8.53 -5.93 -7.01
C LYS A 45 7.18 -5.91 -7.72
N TRP A 46 6.53 -4.75 -7.68
CA TRP A 46 5.40 -4.44 -8.54
C TRP A 46 5.86 -3.96 -9.91
N MET A 47 5.22 -4.48 -10.96
CA MET A 47 5.41 -4.12 -12.35
C MET A 47 4.11 -3.59 -12.94
N PHE A 48 4.12 -2.43 -13.60
CA PHE A 48 2.95 -1.94 -14.32
C PHE A 48 3.29 -1.52 -15.74
N GLY A 49 3.07 -2.45 -16.68
CA GLY A 49 3.49 -2.27 -18.07
C GLY A 49 5.01 -2.25 -18.23
N GLU A 50 5.49 -1.64 -19.30
CA GLU A 50 6.93 -1.54 -19.58
C GLU A 50 7.59 -0.45 -18.70
N GLY A 51 8.47 -0.87 -17.79
CA GLY A 51 9.45 0.01 -17.14
C GLY A 51 9.08 0.62 -15.79
N ASP A 52 7.83 0.56 -15.31
CA ASP A 52 7.53 0.96 -13.92
C ASP A 52 7.68 -0.23 -12.99
N VAL A 53 8.75 -0.17 -12.18
CA VAL A 53 9.17 -1.22 -11.26
C VAL A 53 9.26 -0.64 -9.85
N ARG A 54 8.65 -1.30 -8.86
CA ARG A 54 8.72 -0.88 -7.44
C ARG A 54 9.12 -2.02 -6.53
N ASN A 55 10.27 -1.88 -5.89
CA ASN A 55 10.66 -2.80 -4.82
C ASN A 55 9.68 -2.69 -3.64
N VAL A 56 9.37 -3.84 -3.05
CA VAL A 56 8.31 -4.01 -2.06
C VAL A 56 8.78 -3.74 -0.62
N GLY A 57 10.09 -3.86 -0.33
CA GLY A 57 10.59 -3.98 1.04
C GLY A 57 11.53 -2.88 1.53
N LEU A 58 12.22 -2.14 0.64
CA LEU A 58 13.46 -1.42 0.97
C LEU A 58 13.44 -0.50 2.21
N ASN A 59 12.27 -0.04 2.68
CA ASN A 59 12.13 0.78 3.88
C ASN A 59 11.25 0.17 5.00
N ALA A 60 10.74 -1.04 4.84
CA ALA A 60 9.92 -1.74 5.82
C ALA A 60 10.80 -2.44 6.88
N VAL A 61 11.56 -1.64 7.62
CA VAL A 61 12.59 -2.09 8.58
C VAL A 61 12.11 -2.12 10.04
N ALA A 62 10.79 -2.13 10.27
CA ALA A 62 10.23 -2.16 11.61
C ALA A 62 10.77 -3.36 12.42
N GLY A 63 11.41 -3.08 13.55
CA GLY A 63 12.03 -4.08 14.42
C GLY A 63 13.47 -4.48 14.05
N ARG A 64 14.04 -3.98 12.95
CA ARG A 64 15.46 -4.15 12.63
C ARG A 64 16.32 -3.11 13.35
N VAL A 65 17.53 -3.49 13.74
CA VAL A 65 18.49 -2.55 14.33
C VAL A 65 19.06 -1.62 13.24
N PRO A 66 19.24 -0.32 13.52
CA PRO A 66 19.69 0.65 12.51
C PRO A 66 21.01 0.29 11.82
N GLU A 67 21.91 -0.40 12.50
CA GLU A 67 23.20 -0.84 11.97
C GLU A 67 23.08 -1.90 10.86
N GLU A 68 21.94 -2.59 10.77
CA GLU A 68 21.63 -3.59 9.73
C GLU A 68 20.93 -2.98 8.51
N TYR A 69 20.68 -1.66 8.50
CA TYR A 69 20.03 -1.01 7.38
C TYR A 69 20.95 -1.00 6.16
N GLY A 70 20.41 -1.39 5.02
CA GLY A 70 21.15 -1.53 3.77
C GLY A 70 20.24 -1.43 2.57
N LEU A 71 20.45 -2.29 1.58
CA LEU A 71 19.55 -2.44 0.43
C LEU A 71 18.45 -3.48 0.65
N GLU A 72 18.37 -4.03 1.86
CA GLU A 72 17.36 -4.96 2.33
C GLU A 72 16.39 -4.25 3.28
N PRO A 73 15.13 -4.70 3.39
CA PRO A 73 14.56 -5.93 2.80
C PRO A 73 14.16 -5.79 1.34
N THR A 74 14.22 -6.89 0.59
CA THR A 74 13.82 -6.95 -0.82
C THR A 74 12.64 -7.88 -1.07
N THR A 75 12.20 -8.62 -0.05
CA THR A 75 11.07 -9.57 -0.13
C THR A 75 10.09 -9.44 1.05
N LEU A 76 8.85 -9.90 0.85
CA LEU A 76 7.83 -9.95 1.91
C LEU A 76 8.23 -10.87 3.07
N SER A 77 9.04 -11.89 2.82
CA SER A 77 9.54 -12.79 3.86
C SER A 77 10.54 -12.15 4.82
N GLU A 78 11.09 -10.99 4.46
CA GLU A 78 12.13 -10.30 5.22
C GLU A 78 11.60 -9.11 6.03
N ILE A 79 10.31 -8.78 5.85
CA ILE A 79 9.62 -7.72 6.56
C ILE A 79 8.67 -8.31 7.60
N ARG A 80 8.24 -7.48 8.55
CA ARG A 80 7.25 -7.89 9.54
C ARG A 80 5.92 -8.18 8.85
N VAL A 81 5.25 -9.26 9.24
CA VAL A 81 4.00 -9.71 8.58
C VAL A 81 2.91 -8.62 8.63
N GLY A 82 2.80 -7.88 9.74
CA GLY A 82 1.90 -6.73 9.86
C GLY A 82 2.15 -5.58 8.87
N CYS A 83 3.23 -5.62 8.07
CA CYS A 83 3.42 -4.69 6.97
C CYS A 83 2.43 -4.91 5.83
N TYR A 84 1.98 -6.14 5.58
CA TYR A 84 1.11 -6.52 4.46
C TYR A 84 -0.12 -7.37 4.86
N ASP A 85 -0.18 -7.83 6.10
CA ASP A 85 -1.34 -8.54 6.67
C ASP A 85 -2.03 -7.66 7.71
N VAL A 86 -3.35 -7.45 7.53
CA VAL A 86 -4.13 -6.53 8.37
C VAL A 86 -4.37 -7.08 9.77
N ASP A 87 -4.54 -8.39 9.92
CA ASP A 87 -4.80 -9.04 11.21
C ASP A 87 -3.54 -8.99 12.09
N GLU A 88 -2.38 -9.26 11.49
CA GLU A 88 -1.07 -9.12 12.16
C GLU A 88 -0.75 -7.65 12.46
N ARG A 89 -1.14 -6.71 11.58
CA ARG A 89 -0.98 -5.28 11.84
C ARG A 89 -1.71 -4.84 13.10
N VAL A 90 -2.95 -5.25 13.30
CA VAL A 90 -3.73 -4.86 14.47
C VAL A 90 -3.07 -5.39 15.76
N LYS A 91 -2.49 -6.60 15.73
CA LYS A 91 -1.71 -7.13 16.85
C LYS A 91 -0.46 -6.30 17.13
N ASP A 92 0.22 -5.82 16.08
CA ASP A 92 1.36 -4.92 16.20
C ASP A 92 0.96 -3.55 16.76
N MET A 93 -0.20 -3.02 16.35
CA MET A 93 -0.76 -1.79 16.89
C MET A 93 -1.06 -1.94 18.39
N ASP A 94 -1.67 -3.05 18.80
CA ASP A 94 -1.95 -3.35 20.21
C ASP A 94 -0.66 -3.43 21.03
N ALA A 95 0.37 -4.12 20.52
CA ALA A 95 1.67 -4.22 21.17
C ALA A 95 2.39 -2.86 21.31
N ASN A 96 2.15 -1.94 20.38
CA ASN A 96 2.74 -0.60 20.38
C ASN A 96 1.88 0.46 21.11
N GLY A 97 0.70 0.09 21.60
CA GLY A 97 -0.24 1.03 22.24
C GLY A 97 -0.91 2.01 21.27
N VAL A 98 -1.04 1.63 20.00
CA VAL A 98 -1.66 2.44 18.94
C VAL A 98 -3.13 2.05 18.79
N LEU A 99 -4.04 2.98 19.09
CA LEU A 99 -5.48 2.78 18.92
C LEU A 99 -5.86 2.88 17.44
N GLY A 100 -5.43 3.95 16.76
CA GLY A 100 -5.80 4.24 15.37
C GLY A 100 -4.60 4.45 14.48
N SER A 101 -4.69 4.11 13.20
CA SER A 101 -3.61 4.27 12.22
C SER A 101 -4.14 4.74 10.86
N LEU A 102 -3.46 5.71 10.26
CA LEU A 102 -3.59 6.05 8.84
C LEU A 102 -2.46 5.36 8.07
N ASN A 103 -2.78 4.61 7.02
CA ASN A 103 -1.78 3.93 6.20
C ASN A 103 -1.68 4.55 4.80
N PHE A 104 -0.52 5.09 4.47
CA PHE A 104 -0.18 5.50 3.11
C PHE A 104 0.19 4.27 2.26
N PRO A 105 -0.04 4.34 0.94
CA PRO A 105 0.48 3.36 0.00
C PRO A 105 2.01 3.29 0.01
N SER A 106 2.54 2.17 -0.43
CA SER A 106 3.96 2.03 -0.78
C SER A 106 4.15 1.89 -2.29
N MET A 107 3.33 1.05 -2.94
CA MET A 107 3.34 0.85 -4.39
C MET A 107 2.96 2.14 -5.15
N ALA A 108 1.95 2.87 -4.68
CA ALA A 108 1.37 4.00 -5.42
C ALA A 108 2.30 5.22 -5.58
N ARG A 109 3.46 5.21 -4.88
CA ARG A 109 4.40 6.34 -4.75
C ARG A 109 3.72 7.58 -4.14
N PHE A 110 4.45 8.70 -4.11
CA PHE A 110 3.91 9.99 -3.70
C PHE A 110 2.69 10.36 -4.54
N CYS A 111 1.54 10.54 -3.87
CA CYS A 111 0.28 11.01 -4.45
C CYS A 111 -0.18 10.26 -5.71
N GLY A 112 0.07 8.94 -5.82
CA GLY A 112 -0.42 8.15 -6.96
C GLY A 112 0.40 8.26 -8.25
N GLN A 113 1.66 8.71 -8.17
CA GLN A 113 2.55 8.80 -9.34
C GLN A 113 2.68 7.49 -10.12
N PHE A 114 2.57 6.33 -9.47
CA PHE A 114 2.60 5.01 -10.12
C PHE A 114 1.46 4.88 -11.15
N PHE A 115 0.24 5.27 -10.77
CA PHE A 115 -0.91 5.25 -11.68
C PHE A 115 -0.81 6.36 -12.72
N ALA A 116 -0.39 7.56 -12.31
CA ALA A 116 -0.27 8.71 -13.20
C ALA A 116 0.73 8.48 -14.36
N ALA A 117 1.81 7.73 -14.11
CA ALA A 117 2.75 7.35 -15.15
C ALA A 117 2.07 6.53 -16.27
N ARG A 118 1.09 5.68 -15.93
CA ARG A 118 0.35 4.90 -16.91
C ARG A 118 -0.71 5.72 -17.66
N ALA A 119 -1.27 6.74 -17.02
CA ALA A 119 -2.32 7.57 -17.62
C ALA A 119 -1.89 8.28 -18.92
N ALA A 120 -0.59 8.48 -19.14
CA ALA A 120 -0.07 9.00 -20.41
C ALA A 120 -0.25 8.03 -21.60
N HIS A 121 -0.36 6.73 -21.33
CA HIS A 121 -0.48 5.67 -22.34
C HIS A 121 -1.91 5.12 -22.43
N ASP A 122 -2.54 4.90 -21.28
CA ASP A 122 -3.88 4.35 -21.18
C ASP A 122 -4.57 4.91 -19.93
N ARG A 123 -5.38 5.97 -20.12
CA ARG A 123 -6.09 6.65 -19.04
C ARG A 123 -7.16 5.77 -18.40
N ASP A 124 -7.86 4.97 -19.19
CA ASP A 124 -8.96 4.14 -18.69
C ASP A 124 -8.42 3.00 -17.83
N LEU A 125 -7.32 2.37 -18.26
CA LEU A 125 -6.61 1.38 -17.44
C LEU A 125 -6.05 2.02 -16.17
N ALA A 126 -5.34 3.16 -16.27
CA ALA A 126 -4.77 3.82 -15.10
C ALA A 126 -5.83 4.18 -14.05
N LEU A 127 -6.98 4.70 -14.47
CA LEU A 127 -8.10 5.00 -13.60
C LEU A 127 -8.71 3.73 -12.99
N ALA A 128 -8.87 2.65 -13.77
CA ALA A 128 -9.41 1.39 -13.27
C ALA A 128 -8.51 0.74 -12.22
N VAL A 129 -7.19 0.79 -12.40
CA VAL A 129 -6.24 0.27 -11.41
C VAL A 129 -6.22 1.14 -10.15
N LEU A 130 -6.25 2.47 -10.29
CA LEU A 130 -6.33 3.38 -9.14
C LEU A 130 -7.61 3.14 -8.32
N ARG A 131 -8.75 2.99 -8.98
CA ARG A 131 -10.03 2.67 -8.33
C ARG A 131 -9.97 1.33 -7.60
N ALA A 132 -9.43 0.30 -8.26
CA ALA A 132 -9.24 -1.00 -7.62
C ALA A 132 -8.34 -0.90 -6.36
N TYR A 133 -7.31 -0.04 -6.38
CA TYR A 133 -6.51 0.24 -5.19
C TYR A 133 -7.34 0.92 -4.08
N ASN A 134 -8.10 1.97 -4.41
CA ASN A 134 -8.93 2.68 -3.45
C ASN A 134 -10.01 1.78 -2.85
N ASP A 135 -10.71 1.00 -3.67
CA ASP A 135 -11.74 0.04 -3.24
C ASP A 135 -11.13 -1.01 -2.31
N TRP A 136 -9.97 -1.61 -2.67
CA TRP A 136 -9.26 -2.53 -1.79
C TRP A 136 -8.85 -1.88 -0.46
N HIS A 137 -8.30 -0.67 -0.50
CA HIS A 137 -7.84 0.03 0.69
C HIS A 137 -9.00 0.36 1.64
N ILE A 138 -10.15 0.75 1.10
CA ILE A 138 -11.35 1.05 1.89
C ILE A 138 -11.98 -0.25 2.40
N ASP A 139 -12.25 -1.22 1.55
CA ASP A 139 -13.10 -2.36 1.88
C ASP A 139 -12.33 -3.49 2.57
N ALA A 140 -11.16 -3.86 2.04
CA ALA A 140 -10.38 -4.99 2.57
C ALA A 140 -9.37 -4.56 3.62
N TRP A 141 -8.65 -3.45 3.44
CA TRP A 141 -7.65 -3.03 4.41
C TRP A 141 -8.29 -2.31 5.61
N CYS A 142 -8.82 -1.11 5.39
CA CYS A 142 -9.46 -0.35 6.46
C CYS A 142 -10.77 -0.99 6.94
N GLY A 143 -11.55 -1.57 6.02
CA GLY A 143 -12.86 -2.14 6.29
C GLY A 143 -12.84 -3.43 7.11
N THR A 144 -11.70 -4.13 7.21
CA THR A 144 -11.57 -5.29 8.10
C THR A 144 -11.61 -4.88 9.57
N TYR A 145 -11.06 -3.71 9.91
CA TYR A 145 -11.09 -3.13 11.26
C TYR A 145 -11.41 -1.62 11.21
N PRO A 146 -12.66 -1.24 10.91
CA PRO A 146 -13.04 0.15 10.65
C PRO A 146 -12.91 1.07 11.87
N GLU A 147 -12.84 0.51 13.08
CA GLU A 147 -12.56 1.23 14.32
C GLU A 147 -11.07 1.51 14.56
N ARG A 148 -10.18 0.87 13.78
CA ARG A 148 -8.72 0.95 13.92
C ARG A 148 -8.05 1.76 12.82
N PHE A 149 -8.65 1.85 11.64
CA PHE A 149 -8.02 2.47 10.49
C PHE A 149 -8.72 3.72 9.99
N ILE A 150 -7.92 4.70 9.56
CA ILE A 150 -8.37 5.90 8.87
C ILE A 150 -8.02 5.75 7.38
N PRO A 151 -9.03 5.62 6.48
CA PRO A 151 -8.76 5.46 5.05
C PRO A 151 -8.07 6.67 4.43
N CYS A 152 -7.09 6.42 3.54
CA CYS A 152 -6.42 7.45 2.75
C CYS A 152 -6.41 7.05 1.26
N THR A 153 -7.40 7.56 0.52
CA THR A 153 -7.53 7.28 -0.92
C THR A 153 -6.54 8.08 -1.76
N ILE A 154 -6.29 7.59 -2.97
CA ILE A 154 -5.38 8.20 -3.94
C ILE A 154 -6.19 8.90 -5.03
N PRO A 155 -5.96 10.20 -5.25
CA PRO A 155 -6.63 10.93 -6.33
C PRO A 155 -5.96 10.68 -7.69
N PRO A 156 -6.72 10.65 -8.81
CA PRO A 156 -6.18 10.62 -10.17
C PRO A 156 -5.58 12.00 -10.53
N ILE A 157 -4.33 12.24 -10.11
CA ILE A 157 -3.65 13.55 -10.21
C ILE A 157 -3.45 14.11 -11.63
N TRP A 158 -3.73 13.33 -12.67
CA TRP A 158 -3.60 13.75 -14.07
C TRP A 158 -4.81 14.51 -14.61
N ASP A 159 -5.93 14.54 -13.88
CA ASP A 159 -7.17 15.18 -14.32
C ASP A 159 -7.96 15.73 -13.11
N PRO A 160 -8.15 17.05 -12.99
CA PRO A 160 -8.80 17.66 -11.84
C PRO A 160 -10.31 17.38 -11.76
N GLN A 161 -10.98 17.10 -12.88
CA GLN A 161 -12.38 16.70 -12.86
C GLN A 161 -12.50 15.28 -12.33
N LEU A 162 -11.68 14.35 -12.83
CA LEU A 162 -11.65 12.98 -12.30
C LEU A 162 -11.23 12.96 -10.83
N MET A 163 -10.31 13.84 -10.41
CA MET A 163 -9.90 13.96 -9.00
C MET A 163 -11.03 14.38 -8.07
N ALA A 164 -11.99 15.16 -8.56
CA ALA A 164 -13.14 15.58 -7.77
C ALA A 164 -14.28 14.54 -7.80
N GLU A 165 -14.31 13.69 -8.84
CA GLU A 165 -15.30 12.61 -8.99
C GLU A 165 -14.92 11.35 -8.21
N GLU A 166 -13.62 11.09 -8.07
CA GLU A 166 -13.03 10.02 -7.25
C GLU A 166 -12.94 10.43 -5.77
#